data_AF-A0A832HKZ1-F1
#
_entry.id   AF-A0A832HKZ1-F1
#
_cell.length_a   1.000
_cell.length_b   1.000
_cell.length_c   1.000
_cell.angle_alpha   90.00
_cell.angle_beta   90.00
_cell.angle_gamma   90.00
#
_symmetry.space_group_name_H-M   'P 1'
#
loop_
_entity.id
_entity.type
_entity.pdbx_description
1 polymer ?
#
loop_
_entity_poly.entity_id
_entity_poly.type
_entity_poly.pdbx_seq_one_letter_code
_entity_poly.pdbx_strand_id
1 'polypeptide(L)'
;MRKAFKILLLSGLIVGVSGGLFVIAACARPTSDRSGRMLLMAAEEAGFITNTHDRLTRQLNIADVQNRTNRKTDAAKTLELARETLRTKEALAQLTEVQRLSGWTSICELARTADDKTLAGKALDEALEVLYSMKPETSRAQYVLSLSEVVTDLRGKGEAARLLVKGGEWAGKIEDMGMRRFALTTFGQKLLVDEQYEDARTVLRHEADAAWRADTLTGLAQATFAADTRVMYAAKSAATPLLDSQAREFNRDVRFQMNYRKDALQQQMNVPAQQP
;
A
#
# COMPACT_ATOMS: atom_id res chain seq x y z
N MET A 1 49.44 -8.47 -16.54
CA MET A 1 50.63 -7.79 -15.97
C MET A 1 50.17 -6.55 -15.19
N ARG A 2 50.51 -6.47 -13.89
CA ARG A 2 50.78 -5.29 -13.02
C ARG A 2 49.90 -4.03 -13.22
N LYS A 3 49.25 -3.44 -12.22
CA LYS A 3 49.78 -3.00 -10.91
C LYS A 3 48.65 -2.80 -9.88
N ALA A 4 48.95 -3.19 -8.65
CA ALA A 4 48.21 -2.88 -7.43
C ALA A 4 48.51 -1.45 -6.96
N PHE A 5 47.52 -0.79 -6.35
CA PHE A 5 47.69 0.46 -5.60
C PHE A 5 47.26 0.21 -4.15
N LYS A 6 48.25 0.08 -3.26
CA LYS A 6 48.10 0.11 -1.80
C LYS A 6 48.19 1.57 -1.37
N ILE A 7 47.20 2.08 -0.66
CA ILE A 7 47.30 3.34 0.08
C ILE A 7 47.24 3.00 1.58
N LEU A 8 48.34 3.34 2.25
CA LEU A 8 48.64 3.22 3.67
C LEU A 8 48.70 4.67 4.19
N LEU A 9 47.85 5.06 5.13
CA LEU A 9 47.90 6.30 5.93
C LEU A 9 46.82 6.15 7.02
N LEU A 10 46.97 6.56 8.27
CA LEU A 10 48.10 6.99 9.07
C LEU A 10 47.57 6.93 10.51
N SER A 11 48.37 6.41 11.42
CA SER A 11 48.07 6.33 12.84
C SER A 11 48.09 7.73 13.47
N GLY A 12 46.93 8.20 13.97
CA GLY A 12 46.80 9.42 14.77
C GLY A 12 46.39 9.07 16.20
N LEU A 13 47.38 9.00 17.08
CA LEU A 13 47.23 8.82 18.53
C LEU A 13 46.78 10.17 19.15
N ILE A 14 45.55 10.25 19.64
CA ILE A 14 45.09 11.38 20.47
C ILE A 14 45.05 10.91 21.92
N VAL A 15 46.01 11.42 22.71
CA VAL A 15 46.04 11.36 24.17
C VAL A 15 45.31 12.60 24.67
N GLY A 16 44.17 12.42 25.35
CA GLY A 16 43.32 13.52 25.82
C GLY A 16 42.64 13.22 27.15
N VAL A 17 43.32 13.63 28.23
CA VAL A 17 42.85 14.11 29.53
C VAL A 17 41.57 13.51 30.14
N SER A 18 41.80 12.74 31.20
CA SER A 18 40.86 12.23 32.19
C SER A 18 40.17 13.36 32.98
N GLY A 19 38.90 13.63 32.68
CA GLY A 19 37.99 14.40 33.54
C GLY A 19 36.89 13.46 34.07
N GLY A 20 37.05 12.99 35.30
CA GLY A 20 36.15 12.04 35.94
C GLY A 20 34.79 12.66 36.27
N LEU A 21 33.81 12.45 35.38
CA LEU A 21 32.39 12.54 35.73
C LEU A 21 31.96 11.16 36.26
N PHE A 22 31.70 11.05 37.57
CA PHE A 22 31.02 9.90 38.15
C PHE A 22 29.57 9.90 37.63
N VAL A 23 29.35 9.26 36.47
CA VAL A 23 28.03 8.86 36.04
C VAL A 23 27.60 7.73 36.97
N ILE A 24 26.71 8.04 37.91
CA ILE A 24 25.99 7.05 38.68
C ILE A 24 25.29 6.16 37.65
N ALA A 25 25.83 4.96 37.45
CA ALA A 25 25.20 3.90 36.69
C ALA A 25 23.92 3.54 37.45
N ALA A 26 22.83 4.25 37.14
CA ALA A 26 21.50 3.79 37.46
C ALA A 26 21.38 2.42 36.77
N CYS A 27 21.42 1.35 37.57
CA CYS A 27 21.05 0.02 37.14
C CYS A 27 19.63 0.11 36.60
N ALA A 28 19.49 0.35 35.30
CA ALA A 28 18.22 0.31 34.62
C ALA A 28 17.70 -1.11 34.81
N ARG A 29 16.78 -1.28 35.78
CA ARG A 29 15.99 -2.51 35.87
C ARG A 29 15.41 -2.70 34.47
N PRO A 30 15.61 -3.87 33.82
CA PRO A 30 15.00 -4.12 32.53
C PRO A 30 13.51 -3.88 32.73
N THR A 31 13.00 -2.80 32.13
CA THR A 31 11.57 -2.52 32.11
C THR A 31 10.96 -3.74 31.45
N SER A 32 10.27 -4.56 32.24
CA SER A 32 9.68 -5.79 31.75
C SER A 32 8.87 -5.46 30.52
N ASP A 33 9.19 -6.07 29.39
CA ASP A 33 8.57 -5.78 28.11
C ASP A 33 7.13 -6.36 28.07
N ARG A 34 6.26 -5.82 28.92
CA ARG A 34 4.93 -6.33 29.18
C ARG A 34 4.04 -6.15 27.96
N SER A 35 4.12 -4.99 27.31
CA SER A 35 3.34 -4.71 26.10
C SER A 35 3.75 -5.61 24.94
N GLY A 36 5.05 -5.90 24.78
CA GLY A 36 5.54 -6.86 23.78
C GLY A 36 4.97 -8.25 24.00
N ARG A 37 5.06 -8.76 25.23
CA ARG A 37 4.49 -10.06 25.61
C ARG A 37 2.98 -10.12 25.37
N MET A 38 2.24 -9.06 25.70
CA MET A 38 0.81 -8.98 25.44
C MET A 38 0.47 -9.03 23.95
N LEU A 39 1.23 -8.34 23.11
CA LEU A 39 1.03 -8.38 21.66
C LEU A 39 1.38 -9.75 21.06
N LEU A 40 2.40 -10.42 21.60
CA LEU A 40 2.73 -11.79 21.19
C LEU A 40 1.60 -12.76 21.55
N MET A 41 1.12 -12.73 22.80
CA MET A 41 -0.04 -13.54 23.21
C MET A 41 -1.27 -13.23 22.36
N ALA A 42 -1.53 -11.96 22.04
CA ALA A 42 -2.63 -11.58 21.15
C ALA A 42 -2.48 -12.16 19.74
N ALA A 43 -1.26 -12.23 19.20
CA ALA A 43 -1.01 -12.85 17.90
C ALA A 43 -1.26 -14.37 17.92
N GLU A 44 -0.88 -15.03 19.02
CA GLU A 44 -1.16 -16.46 19.25
C GLU A 44 -2.67 -16.72 19.34
N GLU A 45 -3.39 -15.93 20.15
CA GLU A 45 -4.85 -16.00 20.27
C GLU A 45 -5.56 -15.76 18.94
N ALA A 46 -5.09 -14.80 18.14
CA ALA A 46 -5.64 -14.56 16.82
C ALA A 46 -5.55 -15.78 15.90
N GLY A 47 -4.54 -16.64 16.07
CA GLY A 47 -4.38 -17.89 15.31
C GLY A 47 -5.52 -18.89 15.51
N PHE A 48 -6.18 -18.86 16.67
CA PHE A 48 -7.29 -19.76 17.00
C PHE A 48 -8.66 -19.28 16.50
N ILE A 49 -8.75 -18.10 15.88
CA ILE A 49 -10.02 -17.58 15.34
C ILE A 49 -10.43 -18.42 14.11
N THR A 50 -11.61 -19.05 14.18
CA THR A 50 -12.14 -19.92 13.12
C THR A 50 -12.55 -19.17 11.86
N ASN A 51 -13.13 -17.96 12.01
CA ASN A 51 -13.50 -17.14 10.86
C ASN A 51 -12.25 -16.55 10.20
N THR A 52 -12.03 -16.86 8.92
CA THR A 52 -10.79 -16.47 8.23
C THR A 52 -10.64 -14.96 8.08
N HIS A 53 -11.73 -14.25 7.83
CA HIS A 53 -11.72 -12.79 7.69
C HIS A 53 -11.37 -12.10 9.02
N ASP A 54 -11.98 -12.54 10.12
CA ASP A 54 -11.71 -11.98 11.45
C ASP A 54 -10.29 -12.28 11.89
N ARG A 55 -9.81 -13.51 11.69
CA ARG A 55 -8.42 -13.91 11.95
C ARG A 55 -7.43 -13.01 11.23
N LEU A 56 -7.59 -12.87 9.91
CA LEU A 56 -6.74 -12.02 9.08
C LEU A 56 -6.76 -10.57 9.57
N THR A 57 -7.96 -10.03 9.84
CA THR A 57 -8.14 -8.66 10.33
C THR A 57 -7.41 -8.44 11.65
N ARG A 58 -7.47 -9.40 12.59
CA ARG A 58 -6.76 -9.32 13.87
C ARG A 58 -5.25 -9.37 13.69
N GLN A 59 -4.75 -10.30 12.88
CA GLN A 59 -3.32 -10.43 12.59
C GLN A 59 -2.74 -9.14 11.98
N LEU A 60 -3.41 -8.55 10.98
CA LEU A 60 -2.97 -7.30 10.35
C LEU A 60 -2.98 -6.12 11.33
N ASN A 61 -4.01 -6.01 12.18
CA ASN A 61 -4.10 -4.95 13.18
C ASN A 61 -3.03 -5.09 14.29
N ILE A 62 -2.70 -6.32 14.69
CA ILE A 62 -1.62 -6.58 15.65
C ILE A 62 -0.27 -6.18 15.03
N ALA A 63 -0.01 -6.57 13.78
CA ALA A 63 1.20 -6.18 13.05
C ALA A 63 1.34 -4.65 12.92
N ASP A 64 0.25 -3.92 12.65
CA ASP A 64 0.25 -2.45 12.64
C ASP A 64 0.64 -1.86 14.01
N VAL A 65 0.07 -2.38 15.11
CA VAL A 65 0.44 -1.93 16.46
C VAL A 65 1.90 -2.23 16.77
N GLN A 66 2.40 -3.40 16.39
CA GLN A 66 3.81 -3.77 16.52
C GLN A 66 4.71 -2.81 15.73
N ASN A 67 4.36 -2.48 14.49
CA ASN A 67 5.07 -1.49 13.68
C ASN A 67 5.10 -0.10 14.34
N ARG A 68 3.94 0.40 14.81
CA ARG A 68 3.83 1.70 15.50
C ARG A 68 4.61 1.77 16.81
N THR A 69 4.85 0.63 17.44
CA THR A 69 5.65 0.53 18.67
C THR A 69 7.10 0.11 18.41
N ASN A 70 7.57 0.20 17.16
CA ASN A 70 8.92 -0.12 16.71
C ASN A 70 9.36 -1.58 16.97
N ARG A 71 8.40 -2.53 16.95
CA ARG A 71 8.62 -3.97 17.10
C ARG A 71 8.63 -4.68 15.75
N LYS A 72 9.50 -4.24 14.86
CA LYS A 72 9.51 -4.67 13.45
C LYS A 72 9.65 -6.19 13.28
N THR A 73 10.49 -6.83 14.10
CA THR A 73 10.69 -8.29 14.07
C THR A 73 9.42 -9.06 14.46
N ASP A 74 8.66 -8.57 15.45
CA ASP A 74 7.41 -9.21 15.85
C ASP A 74 6.31 -8.95 14.81
N ALA A 75 6.28 -7.75 14.23
CA ALA A 75 5.40 -7.42 13.10
C ALA A 75 5.63 -8.37 11.93
N ALA A 76 6.89 -8.61 11.53
CA ALA A 76 7.22 -9.53 10.45
C ALA A 76 6.71 -10.96 10.72
N LYS A 77 6.84 -11.46 11.95
CA LYS A 77 6.30 -12.78 12.34
C LYS A 77 4.77 -12.82 12.25
N THR A 78 4.08 -11.79 12.75
CA THR A 78 2.61 -11.71 12.68
C THR A 78 2.13 -11.61 11.23
N LEU A 79 2.85 -10.90 10.36
CA LEU A 79 2.55 -10.80 8.94
C LEU A 79 2.77 -12.11 8.19
N GLU A 80 3.73 -12.92 8.61
CA GLU A 80 3.89 -14.28 8.08
C GLU A 80 2.68 -15.15 8.44
N LEU A 81 2.14 -15.03 9.66
CA LEU A 81 0.90 -15.73 10.04
C LEU A 81 -0.30 -15.25 9.20
N ALA A 82 -0.41 -13.94 8.94
CA ALA A 82 -1.43 -13.38 8.05
C ALA A 82 -1.31 -13.91 6.62
N ARG A 83 -0.07 -14.04 6.12
CA ARG A 83 0.22 -14.64 4.81
C ARG A 83 -0.24 -16.08 4.75
N GLU A 84 0.13 -16.89 5.75
CA GLU A 84 -0.27 -18.30 5.79
C GLU A 84 -1.79 -18.41 5.86
N THR A 85 -2.48 -17.56 6.64
CA THR A 85 -3.95 -17.47 6.65
C THR A 85 -4.51 -17.30 5.23
N LEU A 86 -4.00 -16.35 4.43
CA LEU A 86 -4.49 -16.08 3.08
C LEU A 86 -4.26 -17.22 2.07
N ARG A 87 -3.26 -18.09 2.31
CA ARG A 87 -2.93 -19.22 1.43
C ARG A 87 -3.74 -20.49 1.72
N THR A 88 -4.48 -20.52 2.82
CA THR A 88 -5.31 -21.68 3.18
C THR A 88 -6.45 -21.89 2.19
N LYS A 89 -6.90 -23.15 2.06
CA LYS A 89 -8.09 -23.46 1.24
C LYS A 89 -9.35 -22.80 1.82
N GLU A 90 -9.39 -22.66 3.13
CA GLU A 90 -10.43 -21.97 3.87
C GLU A 90 -10.53 -20.50 3.46
N ALA A 91 -9.39 -19.81 3.29
CA ALA A 91 -9.39 -18.43 2.77
C ALA A 91 -9.95 -18.34 1.35
N LEU A 92 -9.62 -19.29 0.47
CA LEU A 92 -10.18 -19.33 -0.88
C LEU A 92 -11.70 -19.55 -0.89
N ALA A 93 -12.23 -20.28 0.11
CA ALA A 93 -13.65 -20.56 0.24
C ALA A 93 -14.44 -19.45 0.95
N GLN A 94 -13.82 -18.75 1.91
CA GLN A 94 -14.49 -17.78 2.77
C GLN A 94 -14.29 -16.32 2.36
N LEU A 95 -13.21 -16.00 1.65
CA LEU A 95 -12.88 -14.63 1.27
C LEU A 95 -13.20 -14.36 -0.20
N THR A 96 -13.84 -13.22 -0.45
CA THR A 96 -13.99 -12.68 -1.81
C THR A 96 -12.63 -12.35 -2.43
N GLU A 97 -12.55 -12.28 -3.76
CA GLU A 97 -11.32 -11.84 -4.46
C GLU A 97 -10.85 -10.47 -3.97
N VAL A 98 -11.79 -9.56 -3.69
CA VAL A 98 -11.51 -8.21 -3.17
C VAL A 98 -10.88 -8.28 -1.78
N GLN A 99 -11.43 -9.09 -0.87
CA GLN A 99 -10.86 -9.27 0.47
C GLN A 99 -9.46 -9.89 0.40
N ARG A 100 -9.23 -10.85 -0.51
CA ARG A 100 -7.89 -11.42 -0.72
C ARG A 100 -6.92 -10.38 -1.26
N LEU A 101 -7.33 -9.59 -2.26
CA LEU A 101 -6.53 -8.50 -2.82
C LEU A 101 -6.15 -7.46 -1.74
N SER A 102 -7.12 -7.03 -0.94
CA SER A 102 -6.89 -6.10 0.19
C SER A 102 -5.99 -6.71 1.25
N GLY A 103 -6.16 -8.01 1.56
CA GLY A 103 -5.29 -8.72 2.51
C GLY A 103 -3.84 -8.75 2.05
N TRP A 104 -3.58 -9.15 0.81
CA TRP A 104 -2.23 -9.18 0.23
C TRP A 104 -1.59 -7.79 0.16
N THR A 105 -2.36 -6.79 -0.28
CA THR A 105 -1.92 -5.40 -0.33
C THR A 105 -1.56 -4.89 1.08
N SER A 106 -2.37 -5.23 2.09
CA SER A 106 -2.10 -4.86 3.48
C SER A 106 -0.84 -5.50 4.05
N ILE A 107 -0.59 -6.79 3.76
CA ILE A 107 0.66 -7.45 4.14
C ILE A 107 1.85 -6.74 3.49
N CYS A 108 1.74 -6.39 2.22
CA CYS A 108 2.78 -5.68 1.49
C CYS A 108 3.15 -4.33 2.15
N GLU A 109 2.17 -3.48 2.46
CA GLU A 109 2.38 -2.18 3.09
C GLU A 109 2.97 -2.29 4.51
N LEU A 110 2.42 -3.20 5.32
CA LEU A 110 2.87 -3.40 6.69
C LEU A 110 4.26 -4.05 6.74
N ALA A 111 4.57 -4.97 5.83
CA ALA A 111 5.91 -5.57 5.72
C ALA A 111 6.95 -4.53 5.32
N ARG A 112 6.61 -3.62 4.39
CA ARG A 112 7.48 -2.48 4.06
C ARG A 112 7.76 -1.60 5.27
N THR A 113 6.74 -1.33 6.08
CA THR A 113 6.89 -0.55 7.34
C THR A 113 7.76 -1.28 8.37
N ALA A 114 7.70 -2.61 8.39
CA ALA A 114 8.56 -3.49 9.19
C ALA A 114 9.98 -3.68 8.62
N ASP A 115 10.35 -2.98 7.54
CA ASP A 115 11.60 -3.15 6.77
C ASP A 115 11.80 -4.54 6.15
N ASP A 116 10.76 -5.39 6.06
CA ASP A 116 10.82 -6.68 5.39
C ASP A 116 10.45 -6.55 3.90
N LYS A 117 11.42 -6.09 3.10
CA LYS A 117 11.26 -5.92 1.65
C LYS A 117 10.99 -7.24 0.93
N THR A 118 11.48 -8.36 1.46
CA THR A 118 11.31 -9.68 0.82
C THR A 118 9.87 -10.14 0.95
N LEU A 119 9.30 -10.06 2.15
CA LEU A 119 7.89 -10.36 2.37
C LEU A 119 6.99 -9.39 1.60
N ALA A 120 7.31 -8.09 1.62
CA ALA A 120 6.55 -7.10 0.87
C ALA A 120 6.51 -7.41 -0.64
N GLY A 121 7.66 -7.76 -1.24
CA GLY A 121 7.75 -8.15 -2.64
C GLY A 121 6.91 -9.37 -2.99
N LYS A 122 6.96 -10.42 -2.16
CA LYS A 122 6.16 -11.65 -2.35
C LYS A 122 4.66 -11.38 -2.20
N ALA A 123 4.27 -10.58 -1.20
CA ALA A 123 2.88 -10.21 -1.01
C ALA A 123 2.33 -9.38 -2.18
N LEU A 124 3.17 -8.53 -2.79
CA LEU A 124 2.81 -7.83 -4.02
C LEU A 124 2.60 -8.77 -5.21
N ASP A 125 3.44 -9.80 -5.38
CA ASP A 125 3.24 -10.81 -6.43
C ASP A 125 1.88 -11.51 -6.28
N GLU A 126 1.55 -11.93 -5.07
CA GLU A 126 0.27 -12.58 -4.75
C GLU A 126 -0.92 -11.60 -4.95
N ALA A 127 -0.78 -10.33 -4.58
CA ALA A 127 -1.80 -9.31 -4.85
C ALA A 127 -2.05 -9.12 -6.35
N LEU A 128 -0.98 -9.07 -7.15
CA LEU A 128 -1.07 -8.97 -8.61
C LEU A 128 -1.70 -10.22 -9.22
N GLU A 129 -1.37 -11.40 -8.72
CA GLU A 129 -1.99 -12.65 -9.17
C GLU A 129 -3.51 -12.65 -8.93
N VAL A 130 -3.95 -12.26 -7.73
CA VAL A 130 -5.38 -12.10 -7.43
C VAL A 130 -6.02 -11.08 -8.37
N LEU A 131 -5.40 -9.90 -8.57
CA LEU A 131 -5.91 -8.89 -9.49
C LEU A 131 -6.07 -9.45 -10.92
N TYR A 132 -5.09 -10.20 -11.41
CA TYR A 132 -5.13 -10.79 -12.75
C TYR A 132 -6.15 -11.92 -12.88
N SER A 133 -6.48 -12.62 -11.79
CA SER A 133 -7.50 -13.67 -11.81
C SER A 133 -8.93 -13.13 -11.77
N MET A 134 -9.13 -11.93 -11.21
CA MET A 134 -10.47 -11.36 -10.94
C MET A 134 -11.40 -11.36 -12.15
N LYS A 135 -12.68 -11.64 -11.90
CA LYS A 135 -13.76 -11.59 -12.90
C LYS A 135 -14.92 -10.69 -12.42
N PRO A 136 -15.59 -9.96 -13.33
CA PRO A 136 -15.26 -9.78 -14.75
C PRO A 136 -13.96 -8.97 -14.95
N GLU A 137 -13.32 -9.03 -16.12
CA GLU A 137 -12.02 -8.35 -16.32
C GLU A 137 -12.10 -6.83 -16.13
N THR A 138 -13.26 -6.23 -16.40
CA THR A 138 -13.51 -4.81 -16.22
C THR A 138 -13.43 -4.37 -14.75
N SER A 139 -13.72 -5.27 -13.79
CA SER A 139 -13.64 -4.94 -12.36
C SER A 139 -12.19 -4.71 -11.90
N ARG A 140 -11.21 -5.31 -12.59
CA ARG A 140 -9.78 -5.16 -12.28
C ARG A 140 -9.34 -3.71 -12.31
N ALA A 141 -9.84 -2.94 -13.29
CA ALA A 141 -9.50 -1.53 -13.46
C ALA A 141 -9.83 -0.70 -12.20
N GLN A 142 -10.85 -1.10 -11.42
CA GLN A 142 -11.25 -0.36 -10.22
C GLN A 142 -10.16 -0.34 -9.14
N TYR A 143 -9.23 -1.30 -9.16
CA TYR A 143 -8.21 -1.52 -8.12
C TYR A 143 -6.79 -1.12 -8.57
N VAL A 144 -6.58 -0.93 -9.87
CA VAL A 144 -5.26 -0.66 -10.46
C VAL A 144 -4.60 0.58 -9.88
N LEU A 145 -5.34 1.66 -9.64
CA LEU A 145 -4.75 2.91 -9.15
C LEU A 145 -4.11 2.72 -7.76
N SER A 146 -4.88 2.17 -6.81
CA SER A 146 -4.40 1.86 -5.46
C SER A 146 -3.21 0.90 -5.49
N LEU A 147 -3.26 -0.17 -6.29
CA LEU A 147 -2.15 -1.11 -6.39
C LEU A 147 -0.92 -0.51 -7.09
N SER A 148 -1.09 0.41 -8.04
CA SER A 148 0.02 1.08 -8.73
C SER A 148 0.87 1.93 -7.78
N GLU A 149 0.29 2.49 -6.72
CA GLU A 149 1.05 3.20 -5.68
C GLU A 149 1.97 2.23 -4.93
N VAL A 150 1.43 1.06 -4.57
CA VAL A 150 2.20 0.00 -3.90
C VAL A 150 3.30 -0.57 -4.81
N VAL A 151 3.01 -0.75 -6.11
CA VAL A 151 4.01 -1.14 -7.10
C VAL A 151 5.08 -0.06 -7.25
N THR A 152 4.72 1.22 -7.24
CA THR A 152 5.69 2.33 -7.32
C THR A 152 6.67 2.27 -6.16
N ASP A 153 6.16 2.06 -4.94
CA ASP A 153 6.96 1.98 -3.72
C ASP A 153 7.96 0.80 -3.73
N LEU A 154 7.60 -0.34 -4.34
CA LEU A 154 8.42 -1.56 -4.31
C LEU A 154 9.26 -1.81 -5.56
N ARG A 155 8.76 -1.43 -6.73
CA ARG A 155 9.33 -1.77 -8.04
C ARG A 155 9.61 -0.55 -8.90
N GLY A 156 9.23 0.64 -8.43
CA GLY A 156 9.46 1.90 -9.11
C GLY A 156 8.40 2.25 -10.15
N LYS A 157 8.50 3.48 -10.67
CA LYS A 157 7.51 4.11 -11.55
C LYS A 157 7.27 3.34 -12.85
N GLY A 158 8.31 2.74 -13.44
CA GLY A 158 8.18 2.01 -14.70
C GLY A 158 7.27 0.78 -14.60
N GLU A 159 7.39 -0.01 -13.54
CA GLU A 159 6.50 -1.16 -13.33
C GLU A 159 5.08 -0.73 -12.97
N ALA A 160 4.92 0.36 -12.21
CA ALA A 160 3.61 0.94 -11.94
C ALA A 160 2.94 1.47 -13.22
N ALA A 161 3.71 2.06 -14.12
CA ALA A 161 3.24 2.53 -15.42
C ALA A 161 2.73 1.38 -16.28
N ARG A 162 3.46 0.24 -16.34
CA ARG A 162 2.98 -0.97 -17.04
C ARG A 162 1.65 -1.46 -16.49
N LEU A 163 1.48 -1.46 -15.15
CA LEU A 163 0.21 -1.84 -14.53
C LEU A 163 -0.92 -0.88 -14.90
N LEU A 164 -0.67 0.43 -14.92
CA LEU A 164 -1.64 1.45 -15.33
C LEU A 164 -2.04 1.32 -16.81
N VAL A 165 -1.08 1.04 -17.70
CA VAL A 165 -1.36 0.74 -19.12
C VAL A 165 -2.26 -0.48 -19.25
N LYS A 166 -1.95 -1.56 -18.52
CA LYS A 166 -2.80 -2.77 -18.48
C LYS A 166 -4.19 -2.47 -17.91
N GLY A 167 -4.26 -1.61 -16.89
CA GLY A 167 -5.52 -1.08 -16.37
C GLY A 167 -6.34 -0.36 -17.44
N GLY A 168 -5.69 0.43 -18.29
CA GLY A 168 -6.29 1.08 -19.45
C GLY A 168 -6.94 0.09 -20.42
N GLU A 169 -6.26 -1.02 -20.72
CA GLU A 169 -6.83 -2.08 -21.56
C GLU A 169 -8.11 -2.69 -20.95
N TRP A 170 -8.14 -2.91 -19.63
CA TRP A 170 -9.34 -3.42 -18.95
C TRP A 170 -10.45 -2.38 -18.86
N ALA A 171 -10.10 -1.12 -18.58
CA ALA A 171 -11.04 -0.01 -18.55
C ALA A 171 -11.69 0.21 -19.93
N GLY A 172 -10.93 0.03 -21.02
CA GLY A 172 -11.45 0.10 -22.39
C GLY A 172 -12.61 -0.86 -22.68
N LYS A 173 -12.77 -1.92 -21.90
CA LYS A 173 -13.86 -2.91 -22.02
C LYS A 173 -15.11 -2.55 -21.21
N ILE A 174 -15.08 -1.49 -20.40
CA ILE A 174 -16.25 -1.03 -19.64
C ILE A 174 -17.28 -0.49 -20.62
N GLU A 175 -18.51 -1.00 -20.59
CA GLU A 175 -19.57 -0.61 -21.52
C GLU A 175 -20.02 0.84 -21.31
N ASP A 176 -20.21 1.24 -20.05
CA ASP A 176 -20.57 2.60 -19.69
C ASP A 176 -19.46 3.59 -20.09
N MET A 177 -19.77 4.44 -21.06
CA MET A 177 -18.80 5.37 -21.64
C MET A 177 -18.30 6.39 -20.61
N GLY A 178 -19.16 6.84 -19.69
CA GLY A 178 -18.77 7.79 -18.64
C GLY A 178 -17.72 7.20 -17.72
N MET A 179 -17.99 6.01 -17.17
CA MET A 179 -17.08 5.27 -16.31
C MET A 179 -15.79 4.90 -17.03
N ARG A 180 -15.86 4.45 -18.30
CA ARG A 180 -14.67 4.16 -19.11
C ARG A 180 -13.79 5.40 -19.26
N ARG A 181 -14.35 6.53 -19.70
CA ARG A 181 -13.61 7.79 -19.90
C ARG A 181 -13.04 8.32 -18.59
N PHE A 182 -13.79 8.20 -17.49
CA PHE A 182 -13.31 8.54 -16.15
C PHE A 182 -12.07 7.71 -15.79
N ALA A 183 -12.17 6.39 -15.89
CA ALA A 183 -11.09 5.46 -15.62
C ALA A 183 -9.81 5.76 -16.41
N LEU A 184 -9.94 5.91 -17.74
CA LEU A 184 -8.82 6.22 -18.62
C LEU A 184 -8.19 7.58 -18.29
N THR A 185 -9.00 8.58 -17.95
CA THR A 185 -8.50 9.91 -17.54
C THR A 185 -7.71 9.81 -16.25
N THR A 186 -8.20 9.07 -15.25
CA THR A 186 -7.50 8.89 -13.96
C THR A 186 -6.15 8.20 -14.13
N PHE A 187 -6.08 7.13 -14.93
CA PHE A 187 -4.82 6.45 -15.22
C PHE A 187 -3.86 7.34 -16.02
N GLY A 188 -4.37 8.04 -17.05
CA GLY A 188 -3.58 8.99 -17.82
C GLY A 188 -3.00 10.10 -16.96
N GLN A 189 -3.80 10.68 -16.06
CA GLN A 189 -3.34 11.70 -15.11
C GLN A 189 -2.22 11.18 -14.21
N LYS A 190 -2.37 9.97 -13.64
CA LYS A 190 -1.32 9.38 -12.80
C LYS A 190 -0.02 9.15 -13.58
N LEU A 191 -0.11 8.65 -14.81
CA LEU A 191 1.04 8.47 -15.70
C LEU A 191 1.74 9.80 -16.02
N LEU A 192 0.97 10.88 -16.26
CA LEU A 192 1.53 12.21 -16.51
C LEU A 192 2.25 12.80 -15.28
N VAL A 193 1.71 12.60 -14.08
CA VAL A 193 2.40 12.99 -12.82
C VAL A 193 3.75 12.27 -12.67
N ASP A 194 3.87 11.06 -13.20
CA ASP A 194 5.10 10.28 -13.22
C ASP A 194 5.92 10.44 -14.52
N GLU A 195 5.61 11.48 -15.31
CA GLU A 195 6.30 11.87 -16.56
C GLU A 195 6.27 10.77 -17.65
N GLN A 196 5.31 9.84 -17.57
CA GLN A 196 5.12 8.75 -18.54
C GLN A 196 4.16 9.17 -19.66
N TYR A 197 4.56 10.18 -20.45
CA TYR A 197 3.68 10.84 -21.44
C TYR A 197 3.13 9.90 -22.53
N GLU A 198 3.98 9.05 -23.11
CA GLU A 198 3.55 8.11 -24.18
C GLU A 198 2.67 6.99 -23.64
N ASP A 199 2.90 6.54 -22.40
CA ASP A 199 2.02 5.56 -21.75
C ASP A 199 0.66 6.19 -21.43
N ALA A 200 0.62 7.44 -20.96
CA ALA A 200 -0.63 8.17 -20.75
C ALA A 200 -1.43 8.29 -22.05
N ARG A 201 -0.75 8.63 -23.15
CA ARG A 201 -1.35 8.66 -24.49
C ARG A 201 -1.86 7.28 -24.93
N THR A 202 -1.12 6.22 -24.63
CA THR A 202 -1.50 4.83 -24.93
C THR A 202 -2.77 4.45 -24.18
N VAL A 203 -2.87 4.77 -22.89
CA VAL A 203 -4.08 4.54 -22.09
C VAL A 203 -5.29 5.25 -22.70
N LEU A 204 -5.18 6.55 -23.01
CA LEU A 204 -6.31 7.31 -23.54
C LEU A 204 -6.80 6.80 -24.91
N ARG A 205 -5.95 6.13 -25.69
CA ARG A 205 -6.31 5.53 -26.99
C ARG A 205 -7.25 4.33 -26.89
N HIS A 206 -7.51 3.82 -25.68
CA HIS A 206 -8.57 2.83 -25.47
C HIS A 206 -9.99 3.40 -25.61
N GLU A 207 -10.16 4.72 -25.68
CA GLU A 207 -11.39 5.36 -26.17
C GLU A 207 -11.21 5.72 -27.65
N ALA A 208 -12.19 5.41 -28.51
CA ALA A 208 -12.08 5.58 -29.96
C ALA A 208 -12.25 7.05 -30.40
N ASP A 209 -12.98 7.84 -29.62
CA ASP A 209 -13.25 9.26 -29.89
C ASP A 209 -11.97 10.13 -29.81
N ALA A 210 -11.49 10.57 -30.97
CA ALA A 210 -10.29 11.40 -31.08
C ALA A 210 -10.46 12.81 -30.52
N ALA A 211 -11.66 13.39 -30.64
CA ALA A 211 -11.96 14.73 -30.11
C ALA A 211 -11.89 14.68 -28.59
N TRP A 212 -12.55 13.69 -27.97
CA TRP A 212 -12.47 13.49 -26.52
C TRP A 212 -11.04 13.30 -26.01
N ARG A 213 -10.20 12.52 -26.70
CA ARG A 213 -8.79 12.32 -26.30
C ARG A 213 -8.00 13.63 -26.34
N ALA A 214 -8.20 14.43 -27.39
CA ALA A 214 -7.52 15.73 -27.53
C ALA A 214 -7.97 16.73 -26.45
N ASP A 215 -9.28 16.81 -26.19
CA ASP A 215 -9.85 17.66 -25.14
C ASP A 215 -9.36 17.23 -23.75
N THR A 216 -9.32 15.91 -23.49
CA THR A 216 -8.84 15.35 -22.21
C THR A 216 -7.37 15.68 -21.98
N LEU A 217 -6.50 15.51 -22.99
CA LEU A 217 -5.09 15.90 -22.87
C LEU A 217 -4.92 17.40 -22.64
N THR A 218 -5.72 18.22 -23.32
CA THR A 218 -5.72 19.69 -23.12
C THR A 218 -6.13 20.04 -21.69
N GLY A 219 -7.19 19.42 -21.17
CA GLY A 219 -7.66 19.61 -19.80
C GLY A 219 -6.64 19.13 -18.75
N LEU A 220 -5.99 17.99 -18.97
CA LEU A 220 -4.93 17.49 -18.09
C LEU A 220 -3.71 18.41 -18.10
N ALA A 221 -3.29 18.92 -19.26
CA ALA A 221 -2.20 19.89 -19.34
C ALA A 221 -2.53 21.17 -18.57
N GLN A 222 -3.75 21.72 -18.72
CA GLN A 222 -4.22 22.88 -17.96
C GLN A 222 -4.20 22.62 -16.45
N ALA A 223 -4.62 21.43 -16.01
CA ALA A 223 -4.60 21.05 -14.60
C ALA A 223 -3.17 20.96 -14.04
N THR A 224 -2.22 20.42 -14.82
CA THR A 224 -0.80 20.38 -14.44
C THR A 224 -0.21 21.79 -14.35
N PHE A 225 -0.46 22.66 -15.33
CA PHE A 225 -0.02 24.06 -15.24
C PHE A 225 -0.58 24.76 -14.01
N ALA A 226 -1.86 24.56 -13.69
CA ALA A 226 -2.48 25.15 -12.50
C ALA A 226 -1.86 24.62 -11.19
N ALA A 227 -1.47 23.35 -11.14
CA ALA A 227 -0.78 22.75 -9.99
C ALA A 227 0.65 23.30 -9.84
N ASP A 228 1.40 23.43 -10.93
CA ASP A 228 2.77 23.98 -10.92
C ASP A 228 2.79 25.47 -10.58
N THR A 229 1.73 26.20 -10.94
CA THR A 229 1.59 27.63 -10.64
C THR A 229 1.01 27.89 -9.24
N ARG A 230 0.55 26.86 -8.52
CA ARG A 230 -0.05 26.98 -7.17
C ARG A 230 0.65 26.06 -6.15
N VAL A 231 1.54 26.62 -5.34
CA VAL A 231 1.52 26.29 -3.91
C VAL A 231 0.21 26.84 -3.34
N MET A 232 -0.63 25.96 -2.79
CA MET A 232 -1.95 26.21 -2.17
C MET A 232 -3.17 26.39 -3.10
N TYR A 233 -3.85 25.30 -3.44
CA TYR A 233 -5.21 24.94 -2.96
C TYR A 233 -5.79 23.82 -3.84
N ALA A 234 -6.17 22.73 -3.16
CA ALA A 234 -6.91 21.55 -3.60
C ALA A 234 -7.47 21.55 -5.04
N ALA A 235 -6.90 20.69 -5.90
CA ALA A 235 -7.58 20.17 -7.08
C ALA A 235 -8.73 19.26 -6.64
N LYS A 236 -9.79 19.89 -6.13
CA LYS A 236 -11.06 19.27 -5.76
C LYS A 236 -12.19 20.18 -6.21
N SER A 237 -12.16 20.65 -7.46
CA SER A 237 -13.30 21.42 -8.01
C SER A 237 -13.35 21.35 -9.53
N ALA A 238 -14.00 20.29 -10.03
CA ALA A 238 -14.88 20.31 -11.21
C ALA A 238 -15.49 18.90 -11.37
N ALA A 239 -16.05 18.35 -10.29
CA ALA A 239 -16.75 17.08 -10.33
C ALA A 239 -18.23 17.32 -10.00
N THR A 240 -19.04 17.38 -11.07
CA THR A 240 -20.50 17.27 -11.06
C THR A 240 -20.93 16.11 -10.15
N PRO A 241 -22.07 16.14 -9.45
CA PRO A 241 -22.52 15.04 -8.57
C PRO A 241 -22.59 13.63 -9.22
N LEU A 242 -22.58 13.54 -10.56
CA LEU A 242 -22.43 12.28 -11.31
C LEU A 242 -21.02 11.66 -11.22
N LEU A 243 -19.98 12.49 -11.06
CA LEU A 243 -18.59 12.06 -10.87
C LEU A 243 -18.35 11.54 -9.45
N ASP A 244 -19.11 11.99 -8.46
CA ASP A 244 -18.94 11.57 -7.06
C ASP A 244 -19.44 10.14 -6.79
N SER A 245 -20.45 9.66 -7.53
CA SER A 245 -20.87 8.24 -7.46
C SER A 245 -19.94 7.35 -8.28
N GLN A 246 -19.54 7.79 -9.49
CA GLN A 246 -18.59 7.07 -10.35
C GLN A 246 -17.19 6.97 -9.72
N ALA A 247 -16.73 8.00 -9.00
CA ALA A 247 -15.49 8.01 -8.24
C ALA A 247 -15.54 7.15 -6.96
N ARG A 248 -16.72 6.71 -6.50
CA ARG A 248 -16.82 5.70 -5.43
C ARG A 248 -16.71 4.28 -5.95
N GLU A 249 -17.14 4.05 -7.19
CA GLU A 249 -17.05 2.74 -7.84
C GLU A 249 -15.65 2.47 -8.42
N PHE A 250 -14.97 3.52 -8.86
CA PHE A 250 -13.63 3.48 -9.41
C PHE A 250 -12.61 4.05 -8.42
N ASN A 251 -11.39 3.50 -8.37
CA ASN A 251 -10.40 3.74 -7.29
C ASN A 251 -10.82 3.15 -5.93
N ARG A 252 -11.31 1.90 -5.95
CA ARG A 252 -11.54 1.15 -4.72
C ARG A 252 -10.19 0.91 -4.04
N ASP A 253 -10.02 1.58 -2.91
CA ASP A 253 -8.77 1.53 -2.17
C ASP A 253 -8.62 0.19 -1.46
N VAL A 254 -7.59 -0.58 -1.83
CA VAL A 254 -7.28 -1.90 -1.23
C VAL A 254 -6.21 -1.79 -0.14
N ARG A 255 -5.78 -0.58 0.20
CA ARG A 255 -4.77 -0.33 1.24
C ARG A 255 -5.30 -0.62 2.64
N PHE A 256 -4.38 -0.98 3.52
CA PHE A 256 -4.66 -1.41 4.90
C PHE A 256 -5.50 -0.38 5.68
N GLN A 257 -5.15 0.91 5.57
CA GLN A 257 -5.80 1.96 6.34
C GLN A 257 -7.30 2.08 6.05
N MET A 258 -7.71 1.75 4.82
CA MET A 258 -9.11 1.87 4.39
C MET A 258 -9.94 0.63 4.70
N ASN A 259 -9.31 -0.56 4.74
CA ASN A 259 -10.03 -1.83 4.84
C ASN A 259 -9.97 -2.48 6.22
N TYR A 260 -8.90 -2.32 6.98
CA TYR A 260 -8.71 -3.07 8.24
C TYR A 260 -8.54 -2.18 9.48
N ARG A 261 -8.05 -0.95 9.29
CA ARG A 261 -7.81 -0.02 10.42
C ARG A 261 -9.09 0.62 10.95
N LYS A 262 -10.09 0.88 10.11
CA LYS A 262 -11.37 1.50 10.53
C LYS A 262 -12.24 0.55 11.35
N ASP A 263 -12.26 -0.73 10.99
CA ASP A 263 -13.04 -1.75 11.69
C ASP A 263 -12.54 -1.98 13.12
N ALA A 264 -11.22 -1.87 13.35
CA ALA A 264 -10.64 -1.96 14.68
C ALA A 264 -11.09 -0.83 15.62
N LEU A 265 -11.18 0.40 15.10
CA LEU A 265 -11.66 1.56 15.87
C LEU A 265 -13.16 1.46 16.16
N GLN A 266 -13.97 1.03 15.19
CA GLN A 266 -15.40 0.83 15.40
C GLN A 266 -15.70 -0.29 16.40
N GLN A 267 -14.95 -1.39 16.37
CA GLN A 267 -15.13 -2.48 17.32
C GLN A 267 -14.69 -2.12 18.74
N GLN A 268 -13.68 -1.27 18.92
CA GLN A 268 -13.28 -0.76 20.24
C GLN A 268 -14.35 0.15 20.86
N MET A 269 -15.12 0.88 20.05
CA MET A 269 -16.22 1.73 20.54
C MET A 269 -17.50 0.95 20.88
N ASN A 270 -17.65 -0.28 20.37
CA ASN A 270 -18.84 -1.11 20.57
C ASN A 270 -18.69 -2.17 21.66
N VAL A 271 -17.60 -2.16 22.45
CA VAL A 271 -17.52 -3.00 23.66
C VAL A 271 -18.52 -2.44 24.67
N PRO A 272 -19.62 -3.16 25.00
CA PRO A 272 -20.53 -2.69 26.04
C PRO A 272 -19.72 -2.54 27.31
N ALA A 273 -19.81 -1.38 27.97
CA ALA A 273 -19.24 -1.21 29.29
C ALA A 273 -19.84 -2.29 30.19
N GLN A 274 -19.08 -3.36 30.44
CA GLN A 274 -19.43 -4.33 31.46
C GLN A 274 -19.43 -3.54 32.77
N GLN A 275 -20.63 -3.22 33.25
CA GLN A 275 -20.82 -2.63 34.56
C GLN A 275 -20.26 -3.61 35.60
N PRO A 276 -19.47 -3.12 36.57
CA PRO A 276 -18.88 -3.96 37.62
C PRO A 276 -19.94 -4.64 38.49
#